data_AF-A0AAD3GZ55-F1
#
_entry.id   AF-A0AAD3GZ55-F1
#
_cell.length_a   1.000
_cell.length_b   1.000
_cell.length_c   1.000
_cell.angle_alpha   90.00
_cell.angle_beta   90.00
_cell.angle_gamma   90.00
#
_symmetry.space_group_name_H-M   'P 1'
#
loop_
_entity.id
_entity.type
_entity.pdbx_description
1 polymer ?
#
loop_
_entity_poly.entity_id
_entity_poly.type
_entity_poly.pdbx_seq_one_letter_code
_entity_poly.pdbx_strand_id
1 'polypeptide(L)'
;MFRKVIPKFSQVAIKAQRAPKNFSLQYFSTSPDEFIPQPPTEVTKELVQGIHNTTKFFVENGLTKQKLDDIAKAAGDETTLTTRWQKMMEAYLGTQVHVLVALGYQGSEQGLQTYNQQLAVYMHNADPSTQEEMRVSSRDLWRTVLSTAFNVSLDDISNAEMDLVKARETMHKVSQKMQSPQVLESIAEKCGKIPSTGNAGMDMAMKHQVVQEALVHDVYLSGNPSLVEECGFGTGEKAYVFMQCVMAEHQTDPLVAQYVGTGMMRVLQSAGIDLSQLEAAANDMRNA
;
A
#
# COMPACT_ATOMS: atom_id res chain seq x y z
N MET A 1 -22.75 16.21 61.23
CA MET A 1 -23.09 17.58 60.80
C MET A 1 -23.28 17.58 59.28
N PHE A 2 -24.54 17.76 58.86
CA PHE A 2 -25.07 18.14 57.52
C PHE A 2 -24.49 17.40 56.29
N ARG A 3 -25.10 16.32 55.75
CA ARG A 3 -26.42 16.22 55.09
C ARG A 3 -26.87 17.50 54.38
N LYS A 4 -26.66 17.57 53.05
CA LYS A 4 -27.42 18.45 52.15
C LYS A 4 -28.39 17.61 51.32
N VAL A 5 -29.65 17.95 51.54
CA VAL A 5 -30.86 17.54 50.84
C VAL A 5 -30.96 18.35 49.55
N ILE A 6 -31.30 17.71 48.42
CA ILE A 6 -31.78 18.39 47.21
C ILE A 6 -33.16 17.80 46.87
N PRO A 7 -34.15 18.61 46.47
CA PRO A 7 -35.56 18.29 46.59
C PRO A 7 -36.10 17.43 45.46
N LYS A 8 -37.12 16.63 45.81
CA LYS A 8 -38.03 15.97 44.88
C LYS A 8 -38.76 17.02 44.03
N PHE A 9 -38.54 16.99 42.72
CA PHE A 9 -39.42 17.67 41.76
C PHE A 9 -40.41 16.67 41.15
N SER A 10 -41.68 16.91 41.51
CA SER A 10 -42.94 16.66 40.81
C SER A 10 -42.92 15.77 39.55
N GLN A 11 -43.61 14.63 39.66
CA GLN A 11 -44.13 13.89 38.50
C GLN A 11 -45.27 14.68 37.87
N VAL A 12 -45.01 15.36 36.75
CA VAL A 12 -46.07 15.77 35.82
C VAL A 12 -46.22 14.67 34.79
N ALA A 13 -47.33 13.96 34.89
CA ALA A 13 -47.77 12.95 33.93
C ALA A 13 -48.04 13.61 32.56
N ILE A 14 -47.10 13.48 31.63
CA ILE A 14 -47.35 13.74 30.21
C ILE A 14 -48.07 12.51 29.66
N LYS A 15 -49.36 12.65 29.38
CA LYS A 15 -50.13 11.70 28.58
C LYS A 15 -49.40 11.46 27.26
N ALA A 16 -48.84 10.26 27.10
CA ALA A 16 -48.32 9.78 25.82
C ALA A 16 -49.46 9.80 24.80
N GLN A 17 -49.48 10.82 23.94
CA GLN A 17 -50.22 10.76 22.69
C GLN A 17 -49.63 9.60 21.88
N ARG A 18 -50.48 8.62 21.57
CA ARG A 18 -50.14 7.47 20.73
C ARG A 18 -49.43 7.96 19.47
N ALA A 19 -48.17 7.58 19.33
CA ALA A 19 -47.40 7.81 18.12
C ALA A 19 -48.17 7.25 16.91
N PRO A 20 -48.23 7.98 15.78
CA PRO A 20 -48.79 7.45 14.56
C PRO A 20 -48.04 6.19 14.14
N LYS A 21 -48.82 5.17 13.76
CA LYS A 21 -48.38 3.87 13.26
C LYS A 21 -47.40 4.04 12.08
N ASN A 22 -46.28 3.33 12.17
CA ASN A 22 -45.46 2.84 11.06
C ASN A 22 -45.18 3.84 9.93
N PHE A 23 -44.25 4.76 10.15
CA PHE A 23 -43.34 5.14 9.06
C PHE A 23 -42.39 3.95 8.86
N SER A 24 -42.74 3.03 7.96
CA SER A 24 -41.70 2.21 7.34
C SER A 24 -40.79 3.20 6.62
N LEU A 25 -39.57 3.39 7.10
CA LEU A 25 -38.50 3.94 6.26
C LEU A 25 -38.45 3.03 5.04
N GLN A 26 -39.06 3.48 3.94
CA GLN A 26 -38.81 2.91 2.63
C GLN A 26 -37.36 3.28 2.32
N TYR A 27 -36.43 2.45 2.80
CA TYR A 27 -35.12 2.35 2.19
C TYR A 27 -35.36 2.10 0.70
N PHE A 28 -34.59 2.74 -0.17
CA PHE A 28 -34.63 2.56 -1.62
C PHE A 28 -34.57 1.05 -1.95
N SER A 29 -35.73 0.41 -2.06
CA SER A 29 -35.88 -1.03 -2.23
C SER A 29 -37.14 -1.26 -3.05
N THR A 30 -37.02 -0.93 -4.33
CA THR A 30 -37.46 -1.92 -5.32
C THR A 30 -36.40 -3.01 -5.26
N SER A 31 -36.77 -4.26 -4.94
CA SER A 31 -35.88 -5.40 -5.14
C SER A 31 -35.37 -5.32 -6.57
N PRO A 32 -34.11 -4.91 -6.79
CA PRO A 32 -33.60 -4.85 -8.14
C PRO A 32 -33.62 -6.28 -8.66
N ASP A 33 -33.97 -6.50 -9.92
CA ASP A 33 -33.41 -7.65 -10.62
C ASP A 33 -31.92 -7.70 -10.24
N GLU A 34 -31.44 -8.84 -9.76
CA GLU A 34 -30.13 -8.99 -9.15
C GLU A 34 -29.07 -8.47 -10.14
N PHE A 35 -28.70 -7.20 -10.00
CA PHE A 35 -27.76 -6.55 -10.90
C PHE A 35 -26.40 -7.11 -10.52
N ILE A 36 -25.88 -7.99 -11.36
CA ILE A 36 -24.53 -8.53 -11.23
C ILE A 36 -23.61 -7.59 -12.02
N PRO A 37 -22.91 -6.64 -11.36
CA PRO A 37 -22.01 -5.74 -12.08
C PRO A 37 -20.94 -6.56 -12.78
N GLN A 38 -20.73 -6.28 -14.06
CA GLN A 38 -19.66 -6.89 -14.85
C GLN A 38 -18.51 -5.88 -14.98
N PRO A 39 -17.25 -6.33 -14.95
CA PRO A 39 -16.14 -5.43 -15.15
C PRO A 39 -16.21 -4.83 -16.57
N PRO A 40 -15.73 -3.59 -16.77
CA PRO A 40 -15.68 -2.98 -18.09
C PRO A 40 -14.86 -3.82 -19.07
N THR A 41 -15.30 -3.85 -20.33
CA THR A 41 -14.59 -4.58 -21.41
C THR A 41 -13.28 -3.89 -21.80
N GLU A 42 -13.20 -2.58 -21.60
CA GLU A 42 -12.02 -1.77 -21.88
C GLU A 42 -11.84 -0.70 -20.79
N VAL A 43 -10.58 -0.32 -20.57
CA VAL A 43 -10.21 0.75 -19.65
C VAL A 43 -10.05 2.04 -20.47
N THR A 44 -10.80 3.09 -20.08
CA THR A 44 -10.70 4.42 -20.69
C THR A 44 -10.04 5.42 -19.74
N LYS A 45 -9.66 6.59 -20.26
CA LYS A 45 -9.08 7.68 -19.45
C LYS A 45 -9.96 8.05 -18.26
N GLU A 46 -11.25 8.24 -18.51
CA GLU A 46 -12.24 8.67 -17.53
C GLU A 46 -12.42 7.63 -16.44
N LEU A 47 -12.38 6.34 -16.80
CA LEU A 47 -12.45 5.24 -15.84
C LEU A 47 -11.23 5.25 -14.91
N VAL A 48 -10.02 5.35 -15.46
CA VAL A 48 -8.78 5.39 -14.66
C VAL A 48 -8.78 6.60 -13.73
N GLN A 49 -9.13 7.78 -14.25
CA GLN A 49 -9.25 8.98 -13.43
C GLN A 49 -10.31 8.83 -12.34
N GLY A 50 -11.47 8.24 -12.66
CA GLY A 50 -12.53 7.96 -11.69
C GLY A 50 -12.06 7.04 -10.57
N ILE A 51 -11.35 5.96 -10.90
CA ILE A 51 -10.77 5.03 -9.92
C ILE A 51 -9.74 5.75 -9.04
N HIS A 52 -8.80 6.48 -9.64
CA HIS A 52 -7.78 7.22 -8.89
C HIS A 52 -8.38 8.27 -7.97
N ASN A 53 -9.31 9.08 -8.46
CA ASN A 53 -9.96 10.13 -7.67
C ASN A 53 -10.78 9.55 -6.53
N THR A 54 -11.50 8.45 -6.76
CA THR A 54 -12.28 7.77 -5.72
C THR A 54 -11.36 7.14 -4.68
N THR A 55 -10.27 6.51 -5.10
CA THR A 55 -9.26 5.94 -4.19
C THR A 55 -8.63 7.04 -3.34
N LYS A 56 -8.22 8.14 -3.96
CA LYS A 56 -7.69 9.33 -3.29
C LYS A 56 -8.68 9.89 -2.27
N PHE A 57 -9.95 10.01 -2.64
CA PHE A 57 -11.01 10.46 -1.73
C PHE A 57 -11.08 9.59 -0.47
N PHE A 58 -11.07 8.26 -0.60
CA PHE A 58 -11.10 7.36 0.54
C PHE A 58 -9.81 7.41 1.38
N VAL A 59 -8.65 7.57 0.74
CA VAL A 59 -7.36 7.77 1.42
C VAL A 59 -7.34 9.07 2.23
N GLU A 60 -7.97 10.14 1.72
CA GLU A 60 -7.94 11.47 2.35
C GLU A 60 -9.08 11.73 3.34
N ASN A 61 -10.20 11.02 3.22
CA ASN A 61 -11.43 11.33 3.96
C ASN A 61 -12.18 10.09 4.48
N GLY A 62 -11.82 8.89 4.03
CA GLY A 62 -12.55 7.66 4.32
C GLY A 62 -12.01 6.85 5.50
N LEU A 63 -12.47 5.60 5.60
CA LEU A 63 -11.98 4.64 6.60
C LEU A 63 -10.49 4.34 6.42
N THR A 64 -9.97 4.43 5.20
CA THR A 64 -8.56 4.25 4.88
C THR A 64 -7.71 5.26 5.62
N LYS A 65 -8.09 6.55 5.62
CA LYS A 65 -7.39 7.58 6.40
C LYS A 65 -7.24 7.20 7.87
N GLN A 66 -8.34 6.78 8.49
CA GLN A 66 -8.35 6.39 9.91
C GLN A 66 -7.36 5.25 10.17
N LYS A 67 -7.32 4.24 9.30
CA LYS A 67 -6.35 3.15 9.38
C LYS A 67 -4.91 3.64 9.22
N LEU A 68 -4.64 4.54 8.26
CA LEU A 68 -3.31 5.12 8.05
C LEU A 68 -2.87 5.98 9.25
N ASP A 69 -3.77 6.78 9.83
CA ASP A 69 -3.51 7.56 11.04
C ASP A 69 -3.19 6.66 12.24
N ASP A 70 -3.88 5.52 12.39
CA ASP A 70 -3.61 4.58 13.47
C ASP A 70 -2.26 3.85 13.29
N ILE A 71 -1.87 3.56 12.04
CA ILE A 71 -0.53 3.05 11.72
C ILE A 71 0.55 4.08 12.10
N ALA A 72 0.31 5.36 11.85
CA ALA A 72 1.24 6.43 12.20
C ALA A 72 1.41 6.57 13.72
N LYS A 73 0.32 6.43 14.49
CA LYS A 73 0.35 6.49 15.96
C LYS A 73 1.07 5.30 16.60
N ALA A 74 1.05 4.13 15.97
CA ALA A 74 1.70 2.92 16.48
C ALA A 74 3.24 2.95 16.39
N ALA A 75 3.84 4.02 15.83
CA ALA A 75 5.28 4.16 15.74
C ALA A 75 5.92 4.21 17.13
N GLY A 76 6.82 3.27 17.43
CA GLY A 76 7.49 3.15 18.73
C GLY A 76 6.81 2.17 19.71
N ASP A 77 5.58 1.74 19.44
CA ASP A 77 4.83 0.77 20.26
C ASP A 77 5.17 -0.67 19.87
N GLU A 78 6.46 -1.03 19.93
CA GLU A 78 7.01 -2.36 19.57
C GLU A 78 6.77 -2.82 18.11
N THR A 79 6.05 -2.04 17.29
CA THR A 79 5.80 -2.38 15.88
C THR A 79 6.97 -1.97 14.99
N THR A 80 7.48 -2.92 14.20
CA THR A 80 8.56 -2.67 13.24
C THR A 80 8.10 -1.84 12.05
N LEU A 81 9.02 -1.13 11.40
CA LEU A 81 8.77 -0.46 10.11
C LEU A 81 8.10 -1.39 9.10
N THR A 82 8.60 -2.62 8.95
CA THR A 82 8.04 -3.62 8.03
C THR A 82 6.58 -3.95 8.36
N THR A 83 6.25 -4.12 9.65
CA THR A 83 4.86 -4.40 10.08
C THR A 83 3.94 -3.23 9.73
N ARG A 84 4.38 -2.00 10.00
CA ARG A 84 3.61 -0.79 9.67
C ARG A 84 3.46 -0.62 8.16
N TRP A 85 4.50 -0.95 7.38
CA TRP A 85 4.46 -0.95 5.92
C TRP A 85 3.46 -1.96 5.37
N GLN A 86 3.44 -3.19 5.88
CA GLN A 86 2.47 -4.22 5.47
C GLN A 86 1.03 -3.78 5.78
N LYS A 87 0.77 -3.25 6.98
CA LYS A 87 -0.56 -2.70 7.33
C LYS A 87 -0.98 -1.54 6.44
N MET A 88 -0.04 -0.68 6.05
CA MET A 88 -0.28 0.42 5.12
C MET A 88 -0.66 -0.11 3.73
N MET A 89 0.07 -1.11 3.23
CA MET A 89 -0.25 -1.77 1.96
C MET A 89 -1.63 -2.44 2.01
N GLU A 90 -1.97 -3.13 3.10
CA GLU A 90 -3.29 -3.75 3.28
C GLU A 90 -4.41 -2.70 3.23
N ALA A 91 -4.24 -1.57 3.94
CA ALA A 91 -5.21 -0.48 3.91
C ALA A 91 -5.36 0.12 2.51
N TYR A 92 -4.25 0.34 1.80
CA TYR A 92 -4.25 0.92 0.46
C TYR A 92 -4.84 -0.02 -0.59
N LEU A 93 -4.37 -1.27 -0.68
CA LEU A 93 -4.86 -2.27 -1.63
C LEU A 93 -6.33 -2.62 -1.35
N GLY A 94 -6.72 -2.74 -0.07
CA GLY A 94 -8.11 -2.95 0.31
C GLY A 94 -9.03 -1.81 -0.16
N THR A 95 -8.52 -0.57 -0.21
CA THR A 95 -9.25 0.58 -0.76
C THR A 95 -9.40 0.45 -2.28
N GLN A 96 -8.35 0.09 -2.99
CA GLN A 96 -8.41 -0.13 -4.44
C GLN A 96 -9.42 -1.22 -4.78
N VAL A 97 -9.35 -2.37 -4.09
CA VAL A 97 -10.32 -3.46 -4.27
C VAL A 97 -11.75 -2.97 -4.01
N HIS A 98 -11.98 -2.21 -2.94
CA HIS A 98 -13.30 -1.64 -2.63
C HIS A 98 -13.85 -0.75 -3.76
N VAL A 99 -13.00 0.11 -4.33
CA VAL A 99 -13.37 0.98 -5.46
C VAL A 99 -13.65 0.16 -6.72
N LEU A 100 -12.81 -0.84 -7.02
CA LEU A 100 -12.94 -1.68 -8.21
C LEU A 100 -14.20 -2.56 -8.17
N VAL A 101 -14.63 -3.03 -6.99
CA VAL A 101 -15.87 -3.80 -6.84
C VAL A 101 -17.09 -3.00 -7.31
N ALA A 102 -17.12 -1.69 -7.06
CA ALA A 102 -18.21 -0.82 -7.53
C ALA A 102 -18.29 -0.74 -9.07
N LEU A 103 -17.23 -1.13 -9.77
CA LEU A 103 -17.14 -1.17 -11.22
C LEU A 103 -17.35 -2.59 -11.78
N GLY A 104 -17.63 -3.58 -10.94
CA GLY A 104 -17.88 -4.97 -11.36
C GLY A 104 -16.65 -5.87 -11.39
N TYR A 105 -15.48 -5.39 -10.97
CA TYR A 105 -14.35 -6.29 -10.74
C TYR A 105 -14.59 -7.17 -9.51
N GLN A 106 -13.90 -8.30 -9.45
CA GLN A 106 -13.94 -9.18 -8.28
C GLN A 106 -13.33 -8.49 -7.05
N GLY A 107 -13.96 -8.67 -5.88
CA GLY A 107 -13.47 -8.17 -4.59
C GLY A 107 -12.30 -8.98 -4.03
N SER A 108 -11.27 -9.23 -4.84
CA SER A 108 -10.10 -10.06 -4.50
C SER A 108 -8.83 -9.53 -5.17
N GLU A 109 -7.68 -10.10 -4.81
CA GLU A 109 -6.40 -9.82 -5.48
C GLU A 109 -6.46 -10.11 -6.98
N GLN A 110 -7.21 -11.15 -7.39
CA GLN A 110 -7.43 -11.49 -8.80
C GLN A 110 -8.16 -10.37 -9.56
N GLY A 111 -9.16 -9.74 -8.93
CA GLY A 111 -9.86 -8.59 -9.51
C GLY A 111 -8.94 -7.39 -9.70
N LEU A 112 -8.10 -7.11 -8.70
CA LEU A 112 -7.07 -6.07 -8.77
C LEU A 112 -6.04 -6.37 -9.87
N GLN A 113 -5.56 -7.61 -9.98
CA GLN A 113 -4.62 -8.03 -11.02
C GLN A 113 -5.22 -7.85 -12.41
N THR A 114 -6.50 -8.20 -12.59
CA THR A 114 -7.22 -8.04 -13.86
C THR A 114 -7.28 -6.57 -14.27
N TYR A 115 -7.66 -5.68 -13.34
CA TYR A 115 -7.62 -4.24 -13.59
C TYR A 115 -6.21 -3.76 -13.95
N ASN A 116 -5.19 -4.15 -13.20
CA ASN A 116 -3.81 -3.73 -13.46
C ASN A 116 -3.30 -4.17 -14.84
N GLN A 117 -3.70 -5.35 -15.33
CA GLN A 117 -3.38 -5.79 -16.69
C GLN A 117 -4.04 -4.92 -17.75
N GLN A 118 -5.34 -4.63 -17.57
CA GLN A 118 -6.06 -3.75 -18.50
C GLN A 118 -5.51 -2.32 -18.47
N LEU A 119 -5.16 -1.80 -17.29
CA LEU A 119 -4.51 -0.51 -17.12
C LEU A 119 -3.15 -0.48 -17.81
N ALA A 120 -2.34 -1.53 -17.70
CA ALA A 120 -1.05 -1.61 -18.39
C ALA A 120 -1.20 -1.56 -19.92
N VAL A 121 -2.18 -2.28 -20.47
CA VAL A 121 -2.51 -2.24 -21.91
C VAL A 121 -2.97 -0.85 -22.31
N TYR A 122 -3.83 -0.21 -21.52
CA TYR A 122 -4.28 1.16 -21.75
C TYR A 122 -3.10 2.14 -21.76
N MET A 123 -2.25 2.09 -20.73
CA MET A 123 -1.09 2.97 -20.58
C MET A 123 -0.07 2.81 -21.71
N HIS A 124 0.11 1.58 -22.23
CA HIS A 124 0.97 1.33 -23.38
C HIS A 124 0.48 2.03 -24.66
N ASN A 125 -0.84 2.12 -24.83
CA ASN A 125 -1.48 2.69 -26.03
C ASN A 125 -1.85 4.17 -25.88
N ALA A 126 -1.86 4.70 -24.65
CA ALA A 126 -2.18 6.08 -24.36
C ALA A 126 -1.13 7.05 -24.93
N ASP A 127 -1.54 8.28 -25.26
CA ASP A 127 -0.62 9.31 -25.69
C ASP A 127 0.30 9.77 -24.53
N PRO A 128 1.49 10.33 -24.83
CA PRO A 128 2.45 10.72 -23.79
C PRO A 128 1.91 11.69 -22.73
N SER A 129 0.97 12.58 -23.09
CA SER A 129 0.41 13.53 -22.12
C SER A 129 -0.50 12.84 -21.12
N THR A 130 -1.31 11.88 -21.59
CA THR A 130 -2.15 11.05 -20.72
C THR A 130 -1.31 10.11 -19.86
N GLN A 131 -0.24 9.53 -20.40
CA GLN A 131 0.68 8.71 -19.61
C GLN A 131 1.29 9.51 -18.45
N GLU A 132 1.75 10.73 -18.73
CA GLU A 132 2.33 11.61 -17.72
C GLU A 132 1.31 12.05 -16.67
N GLU A 133 0.09 12.40 -17.10
CA GLU A 133 -0.99 12.76 -16.18
C GLU A 133 -1.32 11.62 -15.20
N MET A 134 -1.44 10.39 -15.71
CA MET A 134 -1.69 9.23 -14.86
C MET A 134 -0.51 8.94 -13.93
N ARG A 135 0.73 9.06 -14.42
CA ARG A 135 1.95 8.89 -13.61
C ARG A 135 1.96 9.85 -12.42
N VAL A 136 1.73 11.14 -12.68
CA VAL A 136 1.68 12.19 -11.64
C VAL A 136 0.56 11.91 -10.62
N SER A 137 -0.63 11.55 -11.10
CA SER A 137 -1.77 11.23 -10.21
C SER A 137 -1.48 10.02 -9.31
N SER A 138 -0.94 8.94 -9.86
CA SER A 138 -0.53 7.75 -9.09
C SER A 138 0.58 8.06 -8.11
N ARG A 139 1.58 8.85 -8.50
CA ARG A 139 2.67 9.32 -7.62
C ARG A 139 2.14 10.11 -6.44
N ASP A 140 1.24 11.06 -6.68
CA ASP A 140 0.71 11.92 -5.63
C ASP A 140 -0.16 11.13 -4.65
N LEU A 141 -1.00 10.22 -5.16
CA LEU A 141 -1.76 9.29 -4.32
C LEU A 141 -0.82 8.44 -3.43
N TRP A 142 0.24 7.89 -4.02
CA TRP A 142 1.23 7.10 -3.28
C TRP A 142 1.95 7.94 -2.21
N ARG A 143 2.36 9.17 -2.52
CA ARG A 143 2.94 10.11 -1.56
C ARG A 143 1.98 10.42 -0.42
N THR A 144 0.69 10.63 -0.69
CA THR A 144 -0.32 10.86 0.36
C THR A 144 -0.46 9.66 1.29
N VAL A 145 -0.49 8.43 0.75
CA VAL A 145 -0.59 7.21 1.55
C VAL A 145 0.62 7.08 2.48
N LEU A 146 1.84 7.21 1.94
CA LEU A 146 3.07 7.12 2.73
C LEU A 146 3.20 8.25 3.76
N SER A 147 2.94 9.48 3.33
CA SER A 147 2.98 10.67 4.20
C SER A 147 2.07 10.50 5.41
N THR A 148 0.83 10.02 5.19
CA THR A 148 -0.15 9.80 6.25
C THR A 148 0.28 8.66 7.16
N ALA A 149 0.63 7.49 6.60
CA ALA A 149 0.96 6.29 7.38
C ALA A 149 2.24 6.42 8.23
N PHE A 150 3.17 7.28 7.82
CA PHE A 150 4.49 7.41 8.47
C PHE A 150 4.75 8.80 9.04
N ASN A 151 3.76 9.70 8.97
CA ASN A 151 3.84 11.06 9.48
C ASN A 151 5.09 11.81 8.94
N VAL A 152 5.20 11.83 7.60
CA VAL A 152 6.20 12.56 6.82
C VAL A 152 5.50 13.71 6.11
N SER A 153 6.05 14.92 6.18
CA SER A 153 5.42 16.11 5.59
C SER A 153 5.41 16.06 4.05
N LEU A 154 4.25 16.31 3.43
CA LEU A 154 4.14 16.46 1.97
C LEU A 154 4.89 17.69 1.46
N ASP A 155 4.96 18.75 2.26
CA ASP A 155 5.71 19.96 1.90
C ASP A 155 7.21 19.66 1.85
N ASP A 156 7.72 18.88 2.81
CA ASP A 156 9.13 18.47 2.82
C ASP A 156 9.46 17.60 1.59
N ILE A 157 8.54 16.70 1.22
CA ILE A 157 8.71 15.83 0.03
C ILE A 157 8.75 16.68 -1.24
N SER A 158 7.85 17.67 -1.35
CA SER A 158 7.75 18.53 -2.52
C SER A 158 8.95 19.45 -2.66
N ASN A 159 9.51 19.93 -1.54
CA ASN A 159 10.71 20.76 -1.52
C ASN A 159 12.01 19.97 -1.76
N ALA A 160 11.96 18.65 -1.68
CA ALA A 160 13.10 17.76 -1.86
C ALA A 160 13.07 17.00 -3.19
N GLU A 161 12.38 17.54 -4.20
CA GLU A 161 12.44 16.99 -5.55
C GLU A 161 13.89 16.83 -6.00
N MET A 162 14.16 15.63 -6.49
CA MET A 162 15.50 15.19 -6.86
C MET A 162 15.59 15.09 -8.38
N ASP A 163 16.73 15.46 -8.94
CA ASP A 163 16.98 15.24 -10.36
C ASP A 163 17.17 13.75 -10.70
N LEU A 164 17.00 13.43 -11.99
CA LEU A 164 17.09 12.06 -12.48
C LEU A 164 18.49 11.44 -12.29
N VAL A 165 19.56 12.25 -12.35
CA VAL A 165 20.94 11.76 -12.24
C VAL A 165 21.19 11.24 -10.83
N LYS A 166 20.81 12.03 -9.82
CA LYS A 166 20.91 11.66 -8.42
C LYS A 166 20.00 10.49 -8.08
N ALA A 167 18.79 10.43 -8.64
CA ALA A 167 17.89 9.29 -8.47
C ALA A 167 18.52 7.97 -8.98
N ARG A 168 19.14 8.01 -10.17
CA ARG A 168 19.87 6.87 -10.74
C ARG A 168 21.07 6.48 -9.88
N GLU A 169 21.84 7.45 -9.37
CA GLU A 169 22.97 7.18 -8.48
C GLU A 169 22.51 6.51 -7.17
N THR A 170 21.45 7.02 -6.55
CA THR A 170 20.86 6.44 -5.34
C THR A 170 20.42 4.99 -5.59
N MET A 171 19.69 4.72 -6.68
CA MET A 171 19.23 3.36 -7.00
C MET A 171 20.37 2.43 -7.42
N HIS A 172 21.43 2.96 -8.02
CA HIS A 172 22.64 2.20 -8.28
C HIS A 172 23.29 1.71 -6.97
N LYS A 173 23.43 2.60 -5.97
CA LYS A 173 23.96 2.24 -4.65
C LYS A 173 23.08 1.21 -3.93
N VAL A 174 21.75 1.40 -3.98
CA VAL A 174 20.79 0.41 -3.46
C VAL A 174 21.00 -0.95 -4.11
N SER A 175 21.06 -0.99 -5.45
CA SER A 175 21.29 -2.23 -6.19
C SER A 175 22.61 -2.90 -5.83
N GLN A 176 23.70 -2.14 -5.69
CA GLN A 176 24.99 -2.68 -5.24
C GLN A 176 24.91 -3.27 -3.84
N LYS A 177 24.24 -2.59 -2.91
CA LYS A 177 24.06 -3.06 -1.54
C LYS A 177 23.18 -4.32 -1.46
N MET A 178 22.10 -4.40 -2.24
CA MET A 178 21.27 -5.61 -2.38
C MET A 178 22.09 -6.82 -2.85
N GLN A 179 23.10 -6.59 -3.68
CA GLN A 179 23.97 -7.62 -4.25
C GLN A 179 25.21 -7.91 -3.38
N SER A 180 25.37 -7.23 -2.25
CA SER A 180 26.52 -7.44 -1.37
C SER A 180 26.49 -8.85 -0.74
N PRO A 181 27.64 -9.54 -0.62
CA PRO A 181 27.69 -10.88 -0.03
C PRO A 181 27.07 -10.91 1.36
N GLN A 182 27.29 -9.88 2.18
CA GLN A 182 26.76 -9.81 3.54
C GLN A 182 25.22 -9.86 3.57
N VAL A 183 24.56 -9.11 2.67
CA VAL A 183 23.09 -9.11 2.58
C VAL A 183 22.58 -10.44 2.04
N LEU A 184 23.17 -10.94 0.96
CA LEU A 184 22.73 -12.18 0.32
C LEU A 184 22.88 -13.38 1.26
N GLU A 185 24.01 -13.50 1.96
CA GLU A 185 24.26 -14.55 2.95
C GLU A 185 23.29 -14.46 4.13
N SER A 186 23.02 -13.25 4.64
CA SER A 186 22.05 -13.06 5.72
C SER A 186 20.65 -13.53 5.33
N ILE A 187 20.21 -13.22 4.10
CA ILE A 187 18.92 -13.66 3.56
C ILE A 187 18.89 -15.19 3.42
N ALA A 188 19.93 -15.79 2.83
CA ALA A 188 20.01 -17.24 2.67
C ALA A 188 19.97 -17.96 4.03
N GLU A 189 20.68 -17.44 5.03
CA GLU A 189 20.70 -17.99 6.38
C GLU A 189 19.33 -17.89 7.06
N LYS A 190 18.69 -16.71 7.02
CA LYS A 190 17.36 -16.48 7.60
C LYS A 190 16.30 -17.35 6.92
N CYS A 191 16.30 -17.43 5.58
CA CYS A 191 15.37 -18.26 4.83
C CYS A 191 15.63 -19.77 5.04
N GLY A 192 16.88 -20.20 5.18
CA GLY A 192 17.24 -21.60 5.45
C GLY A 192 16.77 -22.11 6.82
N LYS A 193 16.44 -21.20 7.75
CA LYS A 193 15.88 -21.52 9.08
C LYS A 193 14.36 -21.61 9.09
N ILE A 194 13.67 -21.26 8.00
CA ILE A 194 12.22 -21.36 7.91
C ILE A 194 11.85 -22.85 7.82
N PRO A 195 11.10 -23.41 8.79
CA PRO A 195 10.64 -24.78 8.71
C PRO A 195 9.62 -24.90 7.58
N SER A 196 9.74 -25.94 6.74
CA SER A 196 8.70 -26.18 5.73
C SER A 196 7.39 -26.55 6.42
N THR A 197 6.33 -25.84 6.04
CA THR A 197 4.97 -26.07 6.53
C THR A 197 4.24 -27.16 5.73
N GLY A 198 4.83 -27.63 4.63
CA GLY A 198 4.18 -28.49 3.64
C GLY A 198 3.20 -27.73 2.73
N ASN A 199 3.01 -26.42 2.93
CA ASN A 199 2.24 -25.55 2.06
C ASN A 199 3.19 -24.57 1.35
N ALA A 200 3.36 -24.76 0.04
CA ALA A 200 4.28 -23.95 -0.77
C ALA A 200 3.96 -22.45 -0.72
N GLY A 201 2.67 -22.07 -0.66
CA GLY A 201 2.24 -20.68 -0.56
C GLY A 201 2.61 -20.05 0.79
N MET A 202 2.45 -20.79 1.89
CA MET A 202 2.87 -20.32 3.22
C MET A 202 4.39 -20.21 3.33
N ASP A 203 5.12 -21.21 2.84
CA ASP A 203 6.59 -21.20 2.84
C ASP A 203 7.12 -20.02 2.00
N MET A 204 6.50 -19.74 0.86
CA MET A 204 6.82 -18.59 0.02
C MET A 204 6.52 -17.26 0.74
N ALA A 205 5.35 -17.12 1.38
CA ALA A 205 5.00 -15.91 2.12
C ALA A 205 6.00 -15.61 3.26
N MET A 206 6.43 -16.64 4.00
CA MET A 206 7.45 -16.49 5.05
C MET A 206 8.80 -16.04 4.48
N LYS A 207 9.23 -16.61 3.34
CA LYS A 207 10.45 -16.16 2.66
C LYS A 207 10.35 -14.71 2.17
N HIS A 208 9.19 -14.32 1.62
CA HIS A 208 8.95 -12.93 1.22
C HIS A 208 9.04 -11.96 2.40
N GLN A 209 8.55 -12.35 3.58
CA GLN A 209 8.69 -11.53 4.79
C GLN A 209 10.18 -11.33 5.15
N VAL A 210 10.98 -12.39 5.15
CA VAL A 210 12.43 -12.29 5.40
C VAL A 210 13.10 -11.36 4.40
N VAL A 211 12.76 -11.47 3.11
CA VAL A 211 13.28 -10.59 2.06
C VAL A 211 12.91 -9.12 2.34
N GLN A 212 11.65 -8.83 2.67
CA GLN A 212 11.20 -7.47 2.99
C GLN A 212 11.97 -6.88 4.17
N GLU A 213 12.12 -7.64 5.25
CA GLU A 213 12.87 -7.21 6.45
C GLU A 213 14.34 -6.96 6.13
N ALA A 214 14.98 -7.84 5.36
CA ALA A 214 16.37 -7.67 4.96
C ALA A 214 16.58 -6.47 4.04
N LEU A 215 15.66 -6.19 3.12
CA LEU A 215 15.75 -4.98 2.30
C LEU A 215 15.69 -3.72 3.16
N VAL A 216 14.73 -3.63 4.06
CA VAL A 216 14.58 -2.44 4.92
C VAL A 216 15.79 -2.30 5.86
N HIS A 217 16.13 -3.35 6.61
CA HIS A 217 17.10 -3.26 7.69
C HIS A 217 18.55 -3.49 7.24
N ASP A 218 18.80 -4.42 6.32
CA ASP A 218 20.15 -4.82 5.91
C ASP A 218 20.64 -4.02 4.69
N VAL A 219 19.73 -3.51 3.83
CA VAL A 219 20.10 -2.68 2.67
C VAL A 219 19.99 -1.18 2.98
N TYR A 220 18.80 -0.71 3.37
CA TYR A 220 18.55 0.73 3.48
C TYR A 220 19.02 1.34 4.80
N LEU A 221 18.74 0.67 5.91
CA LEU A 221 18.99 1.21 7.26
C LEU A 221 20.26 0.66 7.93
N SER A 222 21.01 -0.22 7.26
CA SER A 222 22.28 -0.74 7.81
C SER A 222 23.45 0.19 7.54
N GLY A 223 24.47 0.12 8.40
CA GLY A 223 25.71 0.89 8.27
C GLY A 223 25.81 2.05 9.27
N ASN A 224 26.94 2.75 9.21
CA ASN A 224 27.15 4.01 9.92
C ASN A 224 28.09 4.89 9.09
N PRO A 225 27.56 5.84 8.29
CA PRO A 225 26.14 6.17 8.11
C PRO A 225 25.32 5.06 7.42
N SER A 226 24.00 5.10 7.57
CA SER A 226 23.10 4.20 6.80
C SER A 226 23.02 4.63 5.32
N LEU A 227 22.58 3.74 4.42
CA LEU A 227 22.52 4.08 2.98
C LEU A 227 21.59 5.29 2.72
N VAL A 228 20.49 5.41 3.45
CA VAL A 228 19.58 6.56 3.36
C VAL A 228 20.25 7.86 3.82
N GLU A 229 21.12 7.78 4.84
CA GLU A 229 21.92 8.92 5.32
C GLU A 229 23.02 9.30 4.33
N GLU A 230 23.72 8.31 3.78
CA GLU A 230 24.75 8.50 2.73
C GLU A 230 24.18 9.19 1.49
N CYS A 231 22.91 8.91 1.16
CA CYS A 231 22.22 9.54 0.04
C CYS A 231 21.61 10.92 0.38
N GLY A 232 21.73 11.36 1.64
CA GLY A 232 21.31 12.68 2.09
C GLY A 232 19.82 12.81 2.44
N PHE A 233 19.14 11.70 2.74
CA PHE A 233 17.72 11.71 3.13
C PHE A 233 17.48 11.87 4.64
N GLY A 234 18.56 11.92 5.43
CA GLY A 234 18.51 11.96 6.90
C GLY A 234 18.59 10.57 7.52
N THR A 235 18.25 10.46 8.80
CA THR A 235 18.48 9.26 9.63
C THR A 235 17.22 8.44 9.91
N GLY A 236 17.36 7.12 9.96
CA GLY A 236 16.33 6.20 10.46
C GLY A 236 15.10 5.99 9.56
N GLU A 237 14.02 5.46 10.15
CA GLU A 237 12.84 5.00 9.41
C GLU A 237 12.14 6.11 8.61
N LYS A 238 12.03 7.31 9.19
CA LYS A 238 11.42 8.46 8.49
C LYS A 238 12.22 8.85 7.25
N ALA A 239 13.55 8.79 7.32
CA ALA A 239 14.41 9.07 6.17
C ALA A 239 14.26 8.02 5.07
N TYR A 240 14.09 6.75 5.44
CA TYR A 240 13.74 5.70 4.47
C TYR A 240 12.41 6.00 3.76
N VAL A 241 11.34 6.29 4.51
CA VAL A 241 10.04 6.60 3.91
C VAL A 241 10.10 7.86 3.05
N PHE A 242 10.81 8.89 3.52
CA PHE A 242 11.04 10.11 2.78
C PHE A 242 11.75 9.84 1.45
N MET A 243 12.80 9.03 1.45
CA MET A 243 13.46 8.59 0.23
C MET A 243 12.48 7.86 -0.71
N GLN A 244 11.63 6.96 -0.21
CA GLN A 244 10.61 6.28 -1.03
C GLN A 244 9.66 7.29 -1.71
N CYS A 245 9.25 8.34 -0.99
CA CYS A 245 8.39 9.40 -1.53
C CYS A 245 9.08 10.26 -2.59
N VAL A 246 10.35 10.63 -2.38
CA VAL A 246 11.12 11.44 -3.33
C VAL A 246 11.44 10.62 -4.58
N MET A 247 11.89 9.38 -4.41
CA MET A 247 12.18 8.43 -5.49
C MET A 247 10.94 8.08 -6.32
N ALA A 248 9.72 8.33 -5.79
CA ALA A 248 8.48 8.02 -6.49
C ALA A 248 8.36 8.70 -7.87
N GLU A 249 9.03 9.83 -8.05
CA GLU A 249 9.04 10.54 -9.32
C GLU A 249 9.72 9.76 -10.45
N HIS A 250 10.76 8.99 -10.11
CA HIS A 250 11.67 8.37 -11.07
C HIS A 250 11.46 6.86 -11.21
N GLN A 251 10.36 6.31 -10.68
CA GLN A 251 10.10 4.86 -10.67
C GLN A 251 9.97 4.26 -12.07
N THR A 252 9.49 5.05 -13.03
CA THR A 252 9.31 4.64 -14.42
C THR A 252 10.57 4.84 -15.27
N ASP A 253 11.66 5.40 -14.70
CA ASP A 253 12.92 5.52 -15.42
C ASP A 253 13.50 4.12 -15.70
N PRO A 254 13.83 3.78 -16.96
CA PRO A 254 14.30 2.45 -17.32
C PRO A 254 15.56 2.00 -16.57
N LEU A 255 16.45 2.93 -16.25
CA LEU A 255 17.71 2.61 -15.57
C LEU A 255 17.49 2.40 -14.06
N VAL A 256 16.63 3.20 -13.42
CA VAL A 256 16.15 2.94 -12.07
C VAL A 256 15.48 1.56 -11.98
N ALA A 257 14.56 1.26 -12.90
CA ALA A 257 13.88 -0.03 -12.97
C ALA A 257 14.86 -1.19 -13.16
N GLN A 258 15.88 -1.01 -14.03
CA GLN A 258 16.93 -2.01 -14.23
C GLN A 258 17.74 -2.25 -12.96
N TYR A 259 18.17 -1.21 -12.25
CA TYR A 259 18.94 -1.36 -11.00
C TYR A 259 18.16 -2.08 -9.90
N VAL A 260 16.89 -1.72 -9.72
CA VAL A 260 16.02 -2.41 -8.76
C VAL A 260 15.79 -3.85 -9.18
N GLY A 261 15.51 -4.10 -10.47
CA GLY A 261 15.26 -5.44 -11.00
C GLY A 261 16.45 -6.38 -10.85
N THR A 262 17.67 -5.94 -11.18
CA THR A 262 18.88 -6.77 -11.04
C THR A 262 19.21 -7.07 -9.59
N GLY A 263 19.09 -6.09 -8.69
CA GLY A 263 19.30 -6.28 -7.26
C GLY A 263 18.27 -7.24 -6.66
N MET A 264 16.99 -7.05 -7.00
CA MET A 264 15.89 -7.87 -6.49
C MET A 264 16.01 -9.32 -6.95
N MET A 265 16.39 -9.54 -8.22
CA MET A 265 16.61 -10.89 -8.74
C MET A 265 17.66 -11.65 -7.92
N ARG A 266 18.77 -11.01 -7.55
CA ARG A 266 19.80 -11.63 -6.69
C ARG A 266 19.30 -11.93 -5.29
N VAL A 267 18.54 -11.01 -4.71
CA VAL A 267 17.94 -11.18 -3.38
C VAL A 267 16.96 -12.35 -3.36
N LEU A 268 16.05 -12.43 -4.34
CA LEU A 268 15.08 -13.53 -4.46
C LEU A 268 15.77 -14.88 -4.70
N GLN A 269 16.79 -14.92 -5.55
CA GLN A 269 17.61 -16.11 -5.74
C GLN A 269 18.26 -16.57 -4.43
N SER A 270 18.78 -15.64 -3.63
CA SER A 270 19.39 -15.96 -2.32
C SER A 270 18.38 -16.48 -1.31
N ALA A 271 17.14 -15.99 -1.37
CA ALA A 271 16.03 -16.51 -0.56
C ALA A 271 15.55 -17.91 -1.01
N GLY A 272 16.12 -18.44 -2.10
CA GLY A 272 15.67 -19.69 -2.71
C GLY A 272 14.25 -19.57 -3.26
N ILE A 273 13.90 -18.40 -3.81
CA ILE A 273 12.68 -18.14 -4.58
C ILE A 273 13.10 -18.15 -6.05
N ASP A 274 12.75 -19.21 -6.76
CA ASP A 274 12.97 -19.26 -8.21
C ASP A 274 11.86 -18.47 -8.93
N LEU A 275 12.20 -17.78 -10.02
CA LEU A 275 11.23 -17.10 -10.88
C LEU A 275 10.21 -18.10 -11.46
N SER A 276 10.64 -19.34 -11.72
CA SER A 276 9.75 -20.42 -12.12
C SER A 276 8.73 -20.80 -11.02
N GLN A 277 9.11 -20.69 -9.75
CA GLN A 277 8.23 -20.94 -8.60
C GLN A 277 7.26 -19.79 -8.38
N LEU A 278 7.65 -18.55 -8.67
CA LEU A 278 6.74 -17.39 -8.69
C LEU A 278 5.64 -17.56 -9.75
N GLU A 279 5.99 -18.03 -10.95
CA GLU A 279 5.01 -18.35 -12.00
C GLU A 279 4.12 -19.54 -11.61
N ALA A 280 4.68 -20.59 -10.99
CA ALA A 280 3.92 -21.75 -10.52
C ALA A 280 2.96 -21.40 -9.37
N ALA A 281 3.39 -20.63 -8.37
CA ALA A 281 2.53 -20.18 -7.27
C ALA A 281 1.42 -19.24 -7.76
N ALA A 282 1.72 -18.35 -8.72
CA ALA A 282 0.71 -17.53 -9.37
C ALA A 282 -0.33 -18.37 -10.14
N ASN A 283 0.07 -19.52 -10.70
CA ASN A 283 -0.85 -20.43 -11.38
C ASN A 283 -1.65 -21.32 -10.41
N ASP A 284 -1.06 -21.77 -9.30
CA ASP A 284 -1.79 -22.53 -8.28
C ASP A 284 -2.86 -21.67 -7.59
N MET A 285 -2.58 -20.39 -7.32
CA MET A 285 -3.58 -19.44 -6.80
C MET A 285 -4.69 -19.11 -7.82
N ARG A 286 -4.43 -19.23 -9.13
CA ARG A 286 -5.46 -19.06 -10.18
C ARG A 286 -6.41 -20.25 -10.26
N ASN A 287 -5.98 -21.43 -9.79
CA ASN A 287 -6.72 -22.68 -9.90
C ASN A 287 -7.39 -23.10 -8.58
N ALA A 288 -7.19 -22.33 -7.50
CA ALA A 288 -7.80 -22.51 -6.18
C ALA A 288 -9.03 -21.61 -6.03
#